data_AF-A0A842PD66-F1
#
_entry.id   AF-A0A842PD66-F1
#
_cell.length_a   1.000
_cell.length_b   1.000
_cell.length_c   1.000
_cell.angle_alpha   90.00
_cell.angle_beta   90.00
_cell.angle_gamma   90.00
#
_symmetry.space_group_name_H-M   'P 1'
#
loop_
_entity.id
_entity.type
_entity.pdbx_description
1 polymer ?
#
loop_
_entity_poly.entity_id
_entity_poly.type
_entity_poly.pdbx_seq_one_letter_code
_entity_poly.pdbx_strand_id
1 'polypeptide(L)'
;MRFDLENVKKCLTEKGKVFTVRSYCLENYTVSIEGIGKCRRIRGFEVKNKDQIKKFVKLSGFNNVNDWWKAIDAFCGDKRKWIYLVKKL
;
A
#
# COMPACT_ATOMS: atom_id res chain seq x y z
N MET A 1 1.02 1.09 -5.89
CA MET A 1 0.66 2.40 -5.31
C MET A 1 1.88 3.14 -4.82
N ARG A 2 2.31 4.12 -5.59
CA ARG A 2 3.43 4.99 -5.24
C ARG A 2 3.05 5.89 -4.04
N PHE A 3 4.06 6.38 -3.32
CA PHE A 3 3.88 7.27 -2.14
C PHE A 3 3.81 8.76 -2.53
N ASP A 4 3.85 9.05 -3.83
CA ASP A 4 3.49 10.32 -4.45
C ASP A 4 1.98 10.62 -4.33
N LEU A 5 1.16 9.58 -4.17
CA LEU A 5 -0.26 9.70 -3.84
C LEU A 5 -0.41 10.34 -2.46
N GLU A 6 -0.89 11.58 -2.46
CA GLU A 6 -1.01 12.42 -1.26
C GLU A 6 -1.81 11.73 -0.15
N ASN A 7 -2.87 11.02 -0.50
CA ASN A 7 -3.71 10.28 0.45
C ASN A 7 -2.98 9.10 1.12
N VAL A 8 -2.12 8.38 0.38
CA VAL A 8 -1.27 7.31 0.91
C VAL A 8 -0.19 7.89 1.84
N LYS A 9 0.44 9.00 1.41
CA LYS A 9 1.46 9.71 2.20
C LYS A 9 0.87 10.24 3.50
N LYS A 10 -0.27 10.93 3.44
CA LYS A 10 -1.02 11.46 4.60
C LYS A 10 -1.39 10.35 5.57
N CYS A 11 -1.93 9.23 5.08
CA CYS A 11 -2.26 8.08 5.93
C CYS A 11 -1.03 7.51 6.66
N LEU A 12 0.12 7.41 5.99
CA LEU A 12 1.36 6.95 6.60
C LEU A 12 1.87 7.93 7.67
N THR A 13 1.79 9.24 7.39
CA THR A 13 2.18 10.30 8.33
C THR A 13 1.31 10.28 9.59
N GLU A 14 -0.01 10.24 9.43
CA GLU A 14 -0.97 10.33 10.55
C GLU A 14 -1.03 9.04 11.37
N LYS A 15 -1.00 7.87 10.73
CA LYS A 15 -1.23 6.58 11.41
C LYS A 15 0.06 5.81 11.70
N GLY A 16 1.21 6.30 11.22
CA GLY A 16 2.50 5.63 11.33
C GLY A 16 2.62 4.34 10.51
N LYS A 17 1.56 3.93 9.78
CA LYS A 17 1.56 2.77 8.89
C LYS A 17 0.52 2.88 7.79
N VAL A 18 0.80 2.24 6.66
CA VAL A 18 -0.08 2.16 5.51
C VAL A 18 0.06 0.82 4.79
N PHE A 19 -1.03 0.26 4.29
CA PHE A 19 -1.04 -0.88 3.39
C PHE A 19 -0.98 -0.40 1.95
N THR A 20 -0.04 -0.95 1.18
CA THR A 20 0.13 -0.65 -0.23
C THR A 20 0.13 -1.93 -1.05
N VAL A 21 -0.18 -1.83 -2.34
CA VAL A 21 -0.15 -2.96 -3.27
C VAL A 21 0.80 -2.65 -4.42
N ARG A 22 1.58 -3.65 -4.84
CA ARG A 22 2.55 -3.59 -5.95
C ARG A 22 2.28 -4.71 -6.95
N SER A 23 2.72 -4.51 -8.18
CA SER A 23 2.57 -5.48 -9.26
C SER A 23 3.68 -6.55 -9.31
N TYR A 24 4.56 -6.59 -8.30
CA TYR A 24 5.73 -7.46 -8.22
C TYR A 24 6.06 -7.79 -6.76
N CYS A 25 6.63 -8.98 -6.55
CA CYS A 25 6.99 -9.47 -5.23
C CYS A 25 8.34 -8.87 -4.78
N LEU A 26 8.28 -7.89 -3.88
CA LEU A 26 9.44 -7.32 -3.20
C LEU A 26 9.72 -7.99 -1.87
N GLU A 27 10.99 -8.00 -1.48
CA GLU A 27 11.42 -8.38 -0.15
C GLU A 27 11.17 -7.30 0.90
N ASN A 28 11.25 -7.72 2.16
CA ASN A 28 11.22 -6.85 3.32
C ASN A 28 12.43 -5.92 3.28
N TYR A 29 12.21 -4.61 3.38
CA TYR A 29 13.30 -3.65 3.23
C TYR A 29 13.00 -2.35 3.96
N THR A 30 14.05 -1.63 4.35
CA THR A 30 13.93 -0.29 4.92
C THR A 30 13.97 0.72 3.79
N VAL A 31 12.85 1.39 3.53
CA VAL A 31 12.70 2.38 2.48
C VAL A 31 12.74 3.79 3.06
N SER A 32 13.47 4.69 2.42
CA SER A 32 13.40 6.13 2.73
C SER A 32 12.28 6.73 1.89
N ILE A 33 11.32 7.38 2.55
CA ILE A 33 10.20 8.06 1.90
C ILE A 33 10.35 9.56 2.12
N GLU A 34 10.40 10.32 1.03
CA GLU A 34 10.56 11.77 1.06
C GLU A 34 9.47 12.46 1.89
N GLY A 35 9.86 13.32 2.83
CA GLY A 35 8.96 14.01 3.75
C GLY A 35 8.40 13.15 4.89
N ILE A 36 8.76 11.86 4.99
CA ILE A 36 8.37 10.99 6.13
C ILE A 36 9.60 10.45 6.87
N GLY A 37 10.66 10.09 6.14
CA GLY A 37 11.86 9.47 6.68
C GLY A 37 11.92 7.97 6.42
N LYS A 38 12.64 7.24 7.29
CA LYS A 38 12.84 5.79 7.15
C LYS A 38 11.58 5.03 7.56
N CYS A 39 11.16 4.10 6.71
CA CYS A 39 10.03 3.21 6.94
C CYS A 39 10.43 1.77 6.67
N ARG A 40 9.84 0.82 7.40
CA ARG A 40 9.97 -0.61 7.14
C ARG A 40 8.84 -1.09 6.22
N ARG A 41 9.18 -1.64 5.06
CA ARG A 41 8.27 -2.41 4.21
C ARG A 41 8.29 -3.88 4.62
N ILE A 42 7.12 -4.44 4.86
CA ILE A 42 6.89 -5.83 5.24
C ILE A 42 5.94 -6.45 4.21
N ARG A 43 6.39 -7.52 3.57
CA ARG A 43 5.62 -8.31 2.61
C ARG A 43 4.46 -9.02 3.33
N GLY A 44 3.27 -8.89 2.77
CA GLY A 44 2.12 -9.69 3.13
C GLY A 44 1.99 -10.88 2.18
N PHE A 45 0.90 -10.91 1.41
CA PHE A 45 0.54 -12.01 0.54
C PHE A 45 0.14 -11.53 -0.86
N GLU A 46 -0.07 -12.47 -1.79
CA GLU A 46 -0.57 -12.16 -3.12
C GLU A 46 -2.10 -11.97 -3.07
N VAL A 47 -2.55 -10.80 -3.49
CA VAL A 47 -3.95 -10.43 -3.58
C VAL A 47 -4.54 -11.01 -4.86
N LYS A 48 -5.47 -11.96 -4.72
CA LYS A 48 -6.17 -12.62 -5.82
C LYS A 48 -7.48 -11.94 -6.17
N ASN A 49 -8.11 -11.30 -5.19
CA ASN A 49 -9.39 -10.61 -5.38
C ASN A 49 -9.52 -9.42 -4.42
N LYS A 50 -10.54 -8.61 -4.69
CA LYS A 50 -10.86 -7.39 -3.95
C LYS A 50 -11.28 -7.64 -2.50
N ASP A 51 -11.93 -8.76 -2.20
CA ASP A 51 -12.42 -9.04 -0.85
C ASP A 51 -11.27 -9.25 0.15
N GLN A 52 -10.16 -9.82 -0.32
CA GLN A 52 -8.97 -10.01 0.50
C GLN A 52 -8.38 -8.70 1.04
N ILE A 53 -8.60 -7.58 0.33
CA ILE A 53 -8.08 -6.28 0.75
C ILE A 53 -9.07 -5.45 1.56
N LYS A 54 -10.35 -5.83 1.59
CA LYS A 54 -11.43 -5.06 2.24
C LYS A 54 -11.10 -4.69 3.70
N LYS A 55 -10.49 -5.61 4.45
CA LYS A 55 -10.10 -5.40 5.85
C LYS A 55 -8.97 -4.38 6.06
N PHE A 56 -8.21 -4.06 5.02
CA PHE A 56 -7.05 -3.15 5.13
C PHE A 56 -7.35 -1.72 4.66
N VAL A 57 -8.55 -1.48 4.11
CA VAL A 57 -8.91 -0.18 3.51
C VAL A 57 -8.69 1.00 4.45
N LYS A 58 -9.03 0.84 5.73
CA LYS A 58 -8.85 1.87 6.78
C LYS A 58 -7.40 2.35 6.92
N LEU A 59 -6.45 1.55 6.48
CA LEU A 59 -5.02 1.82 6.53
C LEU A 59 -4.42 1.90 5.13
N SER A 60 -5.19 2.16 4.08
CA SER A 60 -4.70 2.24 2.70
C SER A 60 -4.46 3.66 2.20
N GLY A 61 -5.00 4.67 2.88
CA GLY A 61 -5.16 6.03 2.37
C GLY A 61 -6.43 6.26 1.55
N PHE A 62 -7.26 5.24 1.34
CA PHE A 62 -8.54 5.35 0.63
C PHE A 62 -9.73 5.20 1.58
N ASN A 63 -10.84 5.85 1.25
CA ASN A 63 -12.06 5.84 2.07
C ASN A 63 -12.85 4.54 1.93
N ASN A 64 -12.79 3.88 0.78
CA ASN A 64 -13.52 2.65 0.49
C ASN A 64 -12.70 1.71 -0.39
N VAL A 65 -13.10 0.43 -0.40
CA VAL A 65 -12.37 -0.64 -1.10
C VAL A 65 -12.49 -0.52 -2.62
N ASN A 66 -13.53 0.14 -3.14
CA ASN A 66 -13.75 0.30 -4.58
C ASN A 66 -12.71 1.24 -5.18
N ASP A 67 -12.52 2.42 -4.57
CA ASP A 67 -11.56 3.41 -5.02
C ASP A 67 -10.13 2.88 -4.87
N TRP A 68 -9.89 2.16 -3.76
CA TRP A 68 -8.60 1.52 -3.57
C TRP A 68 -8.32 0.48 -4.64
N TRP A 69 -9.29 -0.38 -4.94
CA TRP A 69 -9.15 -1.41 -5.98
C TRP A 69 -8.96 -0.79 -7.38
N LYS A 70 -9.70 0.26 -7.73
CA LYS A 70 -9.51 1.02 -8.98
C LYS A 70 -8.08 1.55 -9.10
N ALA A 71 -7.55 2.13 -8.02
CA ALA A 71 -6.16 2.59 -8.00
C ALA A 71 -5.19 1.42 -8.20
N ILE A 72 -5.41 0.30 -7.51
CA ILE A 72 -4.59 -0.91 -7.65
C ILE A 72 -4.58 -1.40 -9.10
N ASP A 73 -5.75 -1.49 -9.74
CA ASP A 73 -5.88 -1.92 -11.13
C ASP A 73 -5.21 -0.92 -12.08
N ALA A 74 -5.36 0.39 -11.87
CA ALA A 74 -4.66 1.39 -12.69
C ALA A 74 -3.13 1.27 -12.60
N PHE A 75 -2.57 0.91 -11.44
CA PHE A 75 -1.13 0.75 -11.27
C PHE A 75 -0.60 -0.64 -11.66
N CYS A 76 -1.39 -1.68 -11.50
CA CYS A 76 -0.93 -3.06 -11.66
C CYS A 76 -1.41 -3.71 -12.96
N GLY A 77 -2.54 -3.26 -13.50
CA GLY A 77 -3.26 -3.94 -14.58
C GLY A 77 -3.51 -5.42 -14.24
N ASP A 78 -3.27 -6.27 -15.23
CA ASP A 78 -3.43 -7.73 -15.13
C ASP A 78 -2.27 -8.45 -14.43
N LYS A 79 -1.28 -7.69 -13.93
CA LYS A 79 -0.14 -8.28 -13.22
C LYS A 79 -0.56 -8.80 -11.85
N ARG A 80 0.27 -9.69 -11.29
CA ARG A 80 0.12 -10.18 -9.91
C ARG A 80 0.15 -9.01 -8.94
N LYS A 81 -0.77 -8.99 -7.99
CA LYS A 81 -0.92 -7.92 -7.00
C LYS A 81 -0.42 -8.43 -5.65
N TRP A 82 0.51 -7.73 -5.01
CA TRP A 82 1.09 -8.11 -3.72
C TRP A 82 0.84 -7.02 -2.69
N ILE A 83 0.32 -7.38 -1.52
CA ILE A 83 0.08 -6.43 -0.43
C ILE A 83 1.31 -6.31 0.47
N TYR A 84 1.57 -5.09 0.92
CA TYR A 84 2.67 -4.72 1.79
C TYR A 84 2.17 -3.84 2.91
N LEU A 85 2.64 -4.09 4.13
CA LEU A 85 2.58 -3.12 5.21
C LEU A 85 3.83 -2.24 5.15
N VAL A 86 3.65 -0.93 5.19
CA VAL A 86 4.74 0.04 5.30
C VAL A 86 4.54 0.76 6.61
N LYS A 87 5.52 0.69 7.51
CA LYS A 87 5.46 1.26 8.87
C LYS A 87 6.61 2.22 9.08
N LYS A 88 6.34 3.40 9.63
CA LYS A 88 7.37 4.37 10.03
C LYS A 88 8.26 3.77 11.13
N LEU A 89 9.57 4.00 11.04
CA LEU A 89 10.52 3.65 12.10
C LEU A 89 10.60 4.74 13.17
#